data_AF-A0A7W0UDD5-F1
#
_entry.id   AF-A0A7W0UDD5-F1
#
_cell.length_a   1.000
_cell.length_b   1.000
_cell.length_c   1.000
_cell.angle_alpha   90.00
_cell.angle_beta   90.00
_cell.angle_gamma   90.00
#
_symmetry.space_group_name_H-M   'P 1'
#
loop_
_entity.id
_entity.type
_entity.pdbx_description
1 polymer ?
#
loop_
_entity_poly.entity_id
_entity_poly.type
_entity_poly.pdbx_seq_one_letter_code
_entity_poly.pdbx_strand_id
1 'polypeptide(L)'
;MPNPEFADLQKRLRTLWPSVTLRSIGDVERTVVVVHSISLEVPDQLIPVFPAYEERFLCLVLSLLRSRNSRVIYVTSQPILPRLVDYYFGLVPELDTPEARDRFKVVSLVDGRNLPLTKKLLARPGAIERIRTLVAQPELAVLLPFATSPDEVELAVRLGVPLYGADPELEWLGTKSGSRRVFADEGVPHARGFEVSSERDVLSALRELQSPAAILKLDRGVSGLGNALVDVAGALADGALAGALELEDTEAVVDDYLDALAVGGGIVEERIEGEDFRSPSAQLRISPSGQVEILSTHDQVLGGPHGQTYFGCRFPADPAYAPQIAVEALKVGRRLAREGVIGRCAVDFVAVRQNGDWEPYAIEINLRCGGTTHPFMA
;
A
#
# COMPACT_ATOMS: atom_id res chain seq x y z
N MET A 1 -1.37 -16.95 17.18
CA MET A 1 0.00 -17.48 17.33
C MET A 1 0.61 -17.49 15.94
N PRO A 2 1.83 -16.97 15.77
CA PRO A 2 2.44 -16.84 14.45
C PRO A 2 2.60 -18.23 13.81
N ASN A 3 2.28 -18.32 12.52
CA ASN A 3 2.42 -19.56 11.76
C ASN A 3 3.92 -19.96 11.74
N PRO A 4 4.31 -21.10 12.35
CA PRO A 4 5.71 -21.46 12.51
C PRO A 4 6.42 -21.67 11.17
N GLU A 5 5.72 -22.22 10.18
CA GLU A 5 6.27 -22.42 8.83
C GLU A 5 6.53 -21.07 8.15
N PHE A 6 5.62 -20.12 8.31
CA PHE A 6 5.82 -18.76 7.80
C PHE A 6 6.99 -18.06 8.47
N ALA A 7 7.10 -18.17 9.81
CA ALA A 7 8.22 -17.60 10.55
C ALA A 7 9.57 -18.14 10.09
N ASP A 8 9.65 -19.44 9.77
CA ASP A 8 10.87 -20.06 9.25
C ASP A 8 11.18 -19.60 7.81
N LEU A 9 10.17 -19.42 6.95
CA LEU A 9 10.36 -18.78 5.65
C LEU A 9 10.90 -17.35 5.79
N GLN A 10 10.36 -16.55 6.71
CA GLN A 10 10.82 -15.19 6.96
C GLN A 10 12.25 -15.14 7.50
N LYS A 11 12.65 -16.07 8.38
CA LYS A 11 14.05 -16.22 8.80
C LYS A 11 14.96 -16.51 7.60
N ARG A 12 14.54 -17.41 6.70
CA ARG A 12 15.28 -17.72 5.47
C ARG A 12 15.48 -16.47 4.62
N LEU A 13 14.44 -15.66 4.46
CA LEU A 13 14.51 -14.39 3.72
C LEU A 13 15.59 -13.46 4.30
N ARG A 14 15.66 -13.32 5.62
CA ARG A 14 16.67 -12.49 6.29
C ARG A 14 18.10 -12.98 6.02
N THR A 15 18.31 -14.30 6.04
CA THR A 15 19.63 -14.90 5.74
C THR A 15 20.05 -14.67 4.29
N LEU A 16 19.09 -14.72 3.35
CA LEU A 16 19.36 -14.62 1.90
C LEU A 16 19.54 -13.18 1.42
N TRP A 17 18.88 -12.22 2.08
CA TRP A 17 18.77 -10.85 1.58
C TRP A 17 20.10 -10.15 1.26
N PRO A 18 21.20 -10.31 2.04
CA PRO A 18 22.47 -9.69 1.68
C PRO A 18 23.02 -10.13 0.31
N SER A 19 22.62 -11.30 -0.18
CA SER A 19 23.05 -11.88 -1.45
C SER A 19 22.00 -11.75 -2.56
N VAL A 20 20.71 -11.81 -2.22
CA VAL A 20 19.57 -11.79 -3.15
C VAL A 20 18.64 -10.63 -2.80
N THR A 21 19.00 -9.41 -3.22
CA THR A 21 18.13 -8.23 -3.08
C THR A 21 17.33 -7.99 -4.36
N LEU A 22 16.16 -7.35 -4.29
CA LEU A 22 15.39 -6.97 -5.48
C LEU A 22 16.18 -6.14 -6.51
N ARG A 23 17.25 -5.46 -6.11
CA ARG A 23 18.12 -4.64 -6.97
C ARG A 23 19.48 -5.26 -7.32
N SER A 24 19.80 -6.46 -6.85
CA SER A 24 21.10 -7.09 -7.16
C SER A 24 21.22 -7.29 -8.67
N ILE A 25 22.17 -6.61 -9.32
CA ILE A 25 22.49 -6.76 -10.76
C ILE A 25 23.55 -7.87 -10.98
N GLY A 26 23.88 -8.64 -9.93
CA GLY A 26 24.91 -9.69 -9.97
C GLY A 26 24.43 -11.05 -10.53
N ASP A 27 25.34 -12.02 -10.47
CA ASP A 27 25.19 -13.37 -11.04
C ASP A 27 24.37 -14.35 -10.19
N VAL A 28 23.74 -13.90 -9.10
CA VAL A 28 22.96 -14.80 -8.26
C VAL A 28 21.64 -15.14 -8.95
N GLU A 29 21.45 -16.42 -9.24
CA GLU A 29 20.20 -16.94 -9.79
C GLU A 29 19.08 -16.76 -8.77
N ARG A 30 17.95 -16.20 -9.19
CA ARG A 30 16.80 -16.01 -8.30
C ARG A 30 15.50 -16.21 -9.06
N THR A 31 14.46 -16.59 -8.34
CA THR A 31 13.10 -16.64 -8.90
C THR A 31 12.20 -15.67 -8.14
N VAL A 32 11.58 -14.72 -8.84
CA VAL A 32 10.58 -13.84 -8.24
C VAL A 32 9.20 -14.30 -8.72
N VAL A 33 8.38 -14.77 -7.79
CA VAL A 33 6.98 -15.08 -8.03
C VAL A 33 6.18 -13.81 -7.76
N VAL A 34 5.60 -13.21 -8.78
CA VAL A 34 4.81 -11.97 -8.67
C VAL A 34 3.34 -12.33 -8.60
N VAL A 35 2.69 -11.94 -7.51
CA VAL A 35 1.25 -12.14 -7.29
C VAL A 35 0.63 -10.81 -6.89
N HIS A 36 0.09 -10.11 -7.88
CA HIS A 36 -0.55 -8.81 -7.67
C HIS A 36 -2.00 -8.99 -7.18
N SER A 37 -2.15 -9.48 -5.96
CA SER A 37 -3.45 -9.67 -5.32
C SER A 37 -3.84 -8.44 -4.50
N ILE A 38 -5.09 -8.01 -4.63
CA ILE A 38 -5.69 -6.98 -3.77
C ILE A 38 -6.59 -7.72 -2.78
N SER A 39 -5.98 -8.15 -1.69
CA SER A 39 -6.59 -8.90 -0.59
C SER A 39 -6.97 -7.98 0.58
N LEU A 40 -7.36 -6.75 0.27
CA LEU A 40 -7.73 -5.70 1.21
C LEU A 40 -9.22 -5.40 1.09
N GLU A 41 -9.80 -4.83 2.14
CA GLU A 41 -11.14 -4.26 2.07
C GLU A 41 -11.12 -3.04 1.15
N VAL A 42 -11.93 -3.10 0.10
CA VAL A 42 -12.15 -2.01 -0.85
C VAL A 42 -13.64 -1.91 -1.14
N PRO A 43 -14.14 -0.75 -1.57
CA PRO A 43 -15.52 -0.63 -2.01
C PRO A 43 -15.84 -1.59 -3.17
N ASP A 44 -17.04 -2.16 -3.16
CA ASP A 44 -17.48 -3.20 -4.09
C ASP A 44 -17.36 -2.76 -5.56
N GLN A 45 -17.54 -1.47 -5.84
CA GLN A 45 -17.41 -0.89 -7.18
C GLN A 45 -15.98 -1.01 -7.76
N LEU A 46 -14.95 -1.21 -6.94
CA LEU A 46 -13.56 -1.41 -7.39
C LEU A 46 -13.21 -2.87 -7.68
N ILE A 47 -13.98 -3.84 -7.19
CA ILE A 47 -13.66 -5.26 -7.37
C ILE A 47 -13.62 -5.69 -8.85
N PRO A 48 -14.53 -5.23 -9.73
CA PRO A 48 -14.50 -5.60 -11.16
C PRO A 48 -13.23 -5.17 -11.90
N VAL A 49 -12.48 -4.17 -11.41
CA VAL A 49 -11.24 -3.71 -12.06
C VAL A 49 -9.98 -4.46 -11.59
N PHE A 50 -10.09 -5.37 -10.62
CA PHE A 50 -8.95 -6.14 -10.10
C PHE A 50 -8.15 -6.87 -11.19
N PRO A 51 -8.76 -7.54 -12.19
CA PRO A 51 -7.98 -8.19 -13.25
C PRO A 51 -7.11 -7.21 -14.05
N ALA A 52 -7.58 -5.98 -14.25
CA ALA A 52 -6.76 -4.95 -14.92
C ALA A 52 -5.62 -4.45 -14.03
N TYR A 53 -5.83 -4.43 -12.70
CA TYR A 53 -4.78 -4.07 -11.74
C TYR A 53 -3.70 -5.13 -11.65
N GLU A 54 -4.04 -6.40 -11.85
CA GLU A 54 -3.04 -7.48 -11.91
C GLU A 54 -2.00 -7.26 -13.03
N GLU A 55 -2.36 -6.60 -14.13
CA GLU A 55 -1.42 -6.32 -15.24
C GLU A 55 -0.52 -5.09 -14.97
N ARG A 56 -0.85 -4.24 -13.98
CA ARG A 56 -0.10 -3.00 -13.70
C ARG A 56 1.33 -3.24 -13.19
N PHE A 57 1.63 -4.43 -12.65
CA PHE A 57 3.00 -4.79 -12.23
C PHE A 57 3.89 -5.29 -13.37
N LEU A 58 3.40 -5.37 -14.61
CA LEU A 58 4.27 -5.70 -15.75
C LEU A 58 5.42 -4.70 -15.92
N CYS A 59 5.24 -3.43 -15.52
CA CYS A 59 6.35 -2.45 -15.47
C CYS A 59 7.52 -2.91 -14.58
N LEU A 60 7.24 -3.57 -13.46
CA LEU A 60 8.25 -4.07 -12.53
C LEU A 60 9.02 -5.27 -13.12
N VAL A 61 8.36 -6.09 -13.95
CA VAL A 61 8.96 -7.28 -14.56
C VAL A 61 10.25 -6.92 -15.30
N LEU A 62 10.23 -5.81 -16.05
CA LEU A 62 11.40 -5.35 -16.80
C LEU A 62 12.57 -5.06 -15.87
N SER A 63 12.33 -4.35 -14.78
CA SER A 63 13.35 -4.06 -13.76
C SER A 63 13.91 -5.34 -13.13
N LEU A 64 13.07 -6.34 -12.86
CA LEU A 64 13.50 -7.63 -12.31
C LEU A 64 14.35 -8.43 -13.30
N LEU A 65 14.03 -8.36 -14.60
CA LEU A 65 14.75 -9.08 -15.67
C LEU A 65 16.08 -8.45 -16.06
N ARG A 66 16.40 -7.22 -15.60
CA ARG A 66 17.72 -6.60 -15.78
C ARG A 66 18.86 -7.43 -15.20
N SER A 67 18.62 -8.15 -14.11
CA SER A 67 19.57 -9.14 -13.59
C SER A 67 19.54 -10.37 -14.50
N ARG A 68 20.70 -10.74 -15.06
CA ARG A 68 20.83 -11.79 -16.09
C ARG A 68 20.31 -13.15 -15.62
N ASN A 69 20.40 -13.44 -14.32
CA ASN A 69 20.02 -14.73 -13.74
C ASN A 69 18.68 -14.67 -12.97
N SER A 70 17.93 -13.57 -13.09
CA SER A 70 16.61 -13.44 -12.45
C SER A 70 15.52 -14.07 -13.32
N ARG A 71 14.73 -14.98 -12.78
CA ARG A 71 13.51 -15.50 -13.41
C ARG A 71 12.29 -14.86 -12.79
N VAL A 72 11.28 -14.56 -13.60
CA VAL A 72 10.03 -13.95 -13.13
C VAL A 72 8.88 -14.86 -13.50
N ILE A 73 8.13 -15.31 -12.49
CA ILE A 73 6.87 -16.03 -12.65
C ILE A 73 5.76 -15.05 -12.32
N TYR A 74 5.00 -14.63 -13.32
CA TYR A 74 3.94 -13.64 -13.18
C TYR A 74 2.58 -14.33 -13.18
N VAL A 75 1.82 -14.15 -12.11
CA VAL A 75 0.54 -14.83 -11.94
C VAL A 75 -0.61 -13.87 -12.19
N THR A 76 -1.61 -14.32 -12.94
CA THR A 76 -2.83 -13.55 -13.22
C THR A 76 -4.08 -14.41 -13.17
N SER A 77 -5.22 -13.76 -12.96
CA SER A 77 -6.56 -14.32 -13.05
C SER A 77 -6.90 -14.67 -14.49
N GLN A 78 -6.59 -13.79 -15.44
CA GLN A 78 -6.90 -13.95 -16.86
C GLN A 78 -5.64 -13.96 -17.72
N PRO A 79 -5.63 -14.61 -18.90
CA PRO A 79 -4.48 -14.60 -19.80
C PRO A 79 -4.14 -13.16 -20.25
N ILE A 80 -2.86 -12.78 -20.13
CA ILE A 80 -2.35 -11.53 -20.66
C ILE A 80 -2.28 -11.64 -22.18
N LEU A 81 -2.79 -10.65 -22.91
CA LEU A 81 -2.68 -10.62 -24.36
C LEU A 81 -1.20 -10.54 -24.78
N PRO A 82 -0.72 -11.36 -25.74
CA PRO A 82 0.69 -11.34 -26.15
C PRO A 82 1.21 -9.94 -26.53
N ARG A 83 0.40 -9.15 -27.22
CA ARG A 83 0.73 -7.76 -27.59
C ARG A 83 1.03 -6.84 -26.40
N LEU A 84 0.44 -7.10 -25.23
CA LEU A 84 0.72 -6.33 -24.02
C LEU A 84 2.11 -6.68 -23.49
N VAL A 85 2.47 -7.96 -23.49
CA VAL A 85 3.83 -8.41 -23.14
C VAL A 85 4.84 -7.79 -24.11
N ASP A 86 4.56 -7.85 -25.42
CA ASP A 86 5.42 -7.25 -26.44
C ASP A 86 5.58 -5.74 -26.26
N TYR A 87 4.49 -5.04 -25.93
CA TYR A 87 4.52 -3.61 -25.62
C TYR A 87 5.47 -3.31 -24.46
N TYR A 88 5.36 -4.03 -23.34
CA TYR A 88 6.23 -3.79 -22.18
C TYR A 88 7.71 -4.10 -22.49
N PHE A 89 8.02 -5.22 -23.15
CA PHE A 89 9.40 -5.49 -23.57
C PHE A 89 9.93 -4.42 -24.53
N GLY A 90 9.10 -3.90 -25.43
CA GLY A 90 9.44 -2.81 -26.35
C GLY A 90 9.73 -1.46 -25.69
N LEU A 91 9.30 -1.24 -24.44
CA LEU A 91 9.64 -0.03 -23.67
C LEU A 91 11.12 0.02 -23.25
N VAL A 92 11.78 -1.14 -23.15
CA VAL A 92 13.20 -1.25 -22.82
C VAL A 92 13.87 -2.18 -23.84
N PRO A 93 14.18 -1.68 -25.06
CA PRO A 93 14.67 -2.50 -26.17
C PRO A 93 15.90 -3.36 -25.82
N GLU A 94 16.75 -2.92 -24.90
CA GLU A 94 17.93 -3.66 -24.45
C GLU A 94 17.59 -4.93 -23.65
N LEU A 95 16.36 -5.02 -23.11
CA LEU A 95 15.84 -6.19 -22.41
C LEU A 95 14.94 -7.06 -23.31
N ASP A 96 14.63 -6.62 -24.52
CA ASP A 96 13.87 -7.40 -25.49
C ASP A 96 14.78 -8.42 -26.21
N THR A 97 15.18 -9.43 -25.44
CA THR A 97 16.05 -10.53 -25.89
C THR A 97 15.35 -11.88 -25.72
N PRO A 98 15.65 -12.88 -26.57
CA PRO A 98 15.13 -14.24 -26.37
C PRO A 98 15.41 -14.79 -24.97
N GLU A 99 16.58 -14.49 -24.39
CA GLU A 99 16.98 -14.93 -23.07
C GLU A 99 16.18 -14.27 -21.95
N ALA A 100 15.88 -12.96 -22.05
CA ALA A 100 15.04 -12.28 -21.07
C ALA A 100 13.57 -12.74 -21.16
N ARG A 101 13.05 -12.93 -22.37
CA ARG A 101 11.70 -13.46 -22.59
C ARG A 101 11.57 -14.89 -22.09
N ASP A 102 12.56 -15.75 -22.28
CA ASP A 102 12.52 -17.12 -21.75
C ASP A 102 12.48 -17.14 -20.21
N ARG A 103 13.15 -16.20 -19.54
CA ARG A 103 13.11 -16.06 -18.08
C ARG A 103 11.80 -15.49 -17.54
N PHE A 104 10.91 -15.00 -18.40
CA PHE A 104 9.57 -14.54 -18.04
C PHE A 104 8.53 -15.62 -18.31
N LYS A 105 7.90 -16.13 -17.25
CA LYS A 105 6.85 -17.15 -17.32
C LYS A 105 5.54 -16.60 -16.78
N VAL A 106 4.45 -16.79 -17.50
CA VAL A 106 3.10 -16.39 -17.07
C VAL A 106 2.31 -17.62 -16.64
N VAL A 107 1.67 -17.54 -15.46
CA VAL A 107 0.70 -18.53 -14.98
C VAL A 107 -0.65 -17.84 -14.86
N SER A 108 -1.54 -18.12 -15.82
CA SER A 108 -2.92 -17.63 -15.79
C SER A 108 -3.86 -18.70 -15.24
N LEU A 109 -4.79 -18.28 -14.37
CA LEU A 109 -5.79 -19.15 -13.77
C LEU A 109 -7.04 -19.35 -14.63
N VAL A 110 -7.25 -18.48 -15.63
CA VAL A 110 -8.46 -18.41 -16.45
C VAL A 110 -9.73 -18.33 -15.57
N ASP A 111 -9.69 -17.41 -14.59
CA ASP A 111 -10.73 -17.22 -13.57
C ASP A 111 -11.21 -15.77 -13.50
N GLY A 112 -12.40 -15.52 -14.05
CA GLY A 112 -13.00 -14.19 -14.14
C GLY A 112 -13.80 -13.76 -12.92
N ARG A 113 -13.80 -14.54 -11.83
CA ARG A 113 -14.56 -14.21 -10.62
C ARG A 113 -14.02 -12.94 -9.96
N ASN A 114 -14.89 -12.19 -9.30
CA ASN A 114 -14.59 -11.01 -8.51
C ASN A 114 -14.05 -11.39 -7.12
N LEU A 115 -12.90 -12.06 -7.10
CA LEU A 115 -12.18 -12.47 -5.90
C LEU A 115 -10.72 -12.05 -6.01
N PRO A 116 -10.03 -11.80 -4.87
CA PRO A 116 -8.58 -11.59 -4.86
C PRO A 116 -7.83 -12.73 -5.56
N LEU A 117 -6.78 -12.40 -6.30
CA LEU A 117 -5.97 -13.36 -7.07
C LEU A 117 -5.42 -14.49 -6.17
N THR A 118 -4.99 -14.15 -4.96
CA THR A 118 -4.48 -15.14 -4.02
C THR A 118 -5.56 -16.14 -3.60
N LYS A 119 -6.81 -15.70 -3.31
CA LYS A 119 -7.92 -16.63 -3.03
C LYS A 119 -8.18 -17.59 -4.20
N LYS A 120 -8.08 -17.09 -5.44
CA LYS A 120 -8.23 -17.93 -6.65
C LYS A 120 -7.10 -18.96 -6.78
N LEU A 121 -5.87 -18.61 -6.41
CA LEU A 121 -4.71 -19.52 -6.38
C LEU A 121 -4.87 -20.59 -5.29
N LEU A 122 -5.24 -20.17 -4.08
CA LEU A 122 -5.44 -21.05 -2.92
C LEU A 122 -6.51 -22.12 -3.19
N ALA A 123 -7.55 -21.77 -3.95
CA ALA A 123 -8.57 -22.71 -4.41
C ALA A 123 -8.09 -23.72 -5.49
N ARG A 124 -6.83 -23.62 -5.97
CA ARG A 124 -6.29 -24.42 -7.09
C ARG A 124 -4.91 -25.01 -6.77
N PRO A 125 -4.84 -26.13 -6.03
CA PRO A 125 -3.58 -26.79 -5.71
C PRO A 125 -2.69 -27.09 -6.93
N GLY A 126 -3.29 -27.48 -8.07
CA GLY A 126 -2.54 -27.72 -9.31
C GLY A 126 -1.85 -26.47 -9.90
N ALA A 127 -2.41 -25.27 -9.67
CA ALA A 127 -1.76 -24.02 -10.08
C ALA A 127 -0.56 -23.69 -9.19
N ILE A 128 -0.67 -23.96 -7.88
CA ILE A 128 0.44 -23.82 -6.93
C ILE A 128 1.58 -24.77 -7.31
N GLU A 129 1.27 -26.05 -7.57
CA GLU A 129 2.29 -27.01 -8.03
C GLU A 129 2.92 -26.61 -9.36
N ARG A 130 2.15 -26.06 -10.30
CA ARG A 130 2.71 -25.50 -11.55
C ARG A 130 3.65 -24.33 -11.28
N ILE A 131 3.37 -23.46 -10.32
CA ILE A 131 4.29 -22.38 -9.95
C ILE A 131 5.57 -22.98 -9.34
N ARG A 132 5.44 -23.97 -8.45
CA ARG A 132 6.59 -24.64 -7.83
C ARG A 132 7.51 -25.31 -8.84
N THR A 133 6.99 -25.94 -9.88
CA THR A 133 7.83 -26.56 -10.93
C THR A 133 8.57 -25.55 -11.80
N LEU A 134 8.09 -24.30 -11.88
CA LEU A 134 8.78 -23.20 -12.56
C LEU A 134 9.84 -22.53 -11.68
N VAL A 135 9.75 -22.71 -10.35
CA VAL A 135 10.77 -22.22 -9.41
C VAL A 135 11.99 -23.14 -9.47
N ALA A 136 13.11 -22.62 -9.94
CA ALA A 136 14.30 -23.45 -10.15
C ALA A 136 15.14 -23.70 -8.89
N GLN A 137 15.40 -22.64 -8.11
CA GLN A 137 16.10 -22.71 -6.83
C GLN A 137 15.16 -22.18 -5.75
N PRO A 138 14.36 -23.06 -5.12
CA PRO A 138 13.36 -22.66 -4.13
C PRO A 138 13.95 -21.81 -3.01
N GLU A 139 15.18 -22.10 -2.60
CA GLU A 139 15.96 -21.37 -1.60
C GLU A 139 16.28 -19.93 -2.00
N LEU A 140 16.44 -19.63 -3.29
CA LEU A 140 16.67 -18.27 -3.81
C LEU A 140 15.40 -17.63 -4.39
N ALA A 141 14.24 -18.22 -4.13
CA ALA A 141 12.96 -17.69 -4.56
C ALA A 141 12.36 -16.70 -3.55
N VAL A 142 11.58 -15.76 -4.05
CA VAL A 142 10.81 -14.82 -3.24
C VAL A 142 9.43 -14.56 -3.87
N LEU A 143 8.40 -14.51 -3.02
CA LEU A 143 7.05 -14.12 -3.39
C LEU A 143 6.91 -12.61 -3.21
N LEU A 144 6.57 -11.92 -4.28
CA LEU A 144 6.36 -10.48 -4.30
C LEU A 144 4.87 -10.17 -4.44
N PRO A 145 4.21 -9.77 -3.34
CA PRO A 145 2.81 -9.40 -3.35
C PRO A 145 2.60 -7.92 -3.72
N PHE A 146 1.36 -7.54 -4.03
CA PHE A 146 0.96 -6.13 -4.03
C PHE A 146 0.61 -5.63 -2.62
N ALA A 147 -0.21 -6.41 -1.91
CA ALA A 147 -0.59 -6.23 -0.52
C ALA A 147 -0.51 -7.57 0.24
N THR A 148 -0.44 -7.53 1.56
CA THR A 148 -0.28 -8.70 2.40
C THR A 148 -1.50 -8.92 3.28
N SER A 149 -2.05 -10.12 3.23
CA SER A 149 -3.13 -10.60 4.10
C SER A 149 -2.81 -12.04 4.57
N PRO A 150 -3.63 -12.64 5.45
CA PRO A 150 -3.51 -14.06 5.79
C PRO A 150 -3.48 -14.99 4.56
N ASP A 151 -4.17 -14.63 3.46
CA ASP A 151 -4.16 -15.42 2.22
C ASP A 151 -2.75 -15.45 1.58
N GLU A 152 -2.02 -14.32 1.58
CA GLU A 152 -0.64 -14.26 1.06
C GLU A 152 0.34 -15.06 1.92
N VAL A 153 0.12 -15.10 3.24
CA VAL A 153 0.87 -15.95 4.17
C VAL A 153 0.63 -17.43 3.85
N GLU A 154 -0.63 -17.84 3.66
CA GLU A 154 -0.96 -19.21 3.29
C GLU A 154 -0.36 -19.57 1.92
N LEU A 155 -0.37 -18.65 0.96
CA LEU A 155 0.25 -18.86 -0.35
C LEU A 155 1.76 -19.05 -0.24
N ALA A 156 2.44 -18.20 0.53
CA ALA A 156 3.89 -18.30 0.77
C ALA A 156 4.26 -19.66 1.35
N VAL A 157 3.49 -20.11 2.35
CA VAL A 157 3.65 -21.42 3.00
C VAL A 157 3.44 -22.56 1.99
N ARG A 158 2.34 -22.55 1.22
CA ARG A 158 2.07 -23.59 0.21
C ARG A 158 3.09 -23.64 -0.92
N LEU A 159 3.69 -22.51 -1.28
CA LEU A 159 4.78 -22.46 -2.25
C LEU A 159 6.13 -22.87 -1.66
N GLY A 160 6.32 -22.76 -0.34
CA GLY A 160 7.62 -22.90 0.31
C GLY A 160 8.57 -21.74 -0.02
N VAL A 161 8.01 -20.55 -0.31
CA VAL A 161 8.74 -19.38 -0.79
C VAL A 161 8.48 -18.21 0.17
N PRO A 162 9.53 -17.52 0.66
CA PRO A 162 9.35 -16.38 1.56
C PRO A 162 8.59 -15.22 0.92
N LEU A 163 7.75 -14.55 1.72
CA LEU A 163 6.98 -13.38 1.32
C LEU A 163 7.81 -12.11 1.51
N TYR A 164 7.98 -11.32 0.45
CA TYR A 164 8.56 -9.97 0.52
C TYR A 164 7.47 -8.92 0.72
N GLY A 165 6.97 -8.84 1.94
CA GLY A 165 5.93 -7.90 2.35
C GLY A 165 5.77 -7.88 3.87
N ALA A 166 4.94 -6.97 4.37
CA ALA A 166 4.69 -6.88 5.80
C ALA A 166 3.98 -8.15 6.30
N ASP A 167 4.30 -8.57 7.52
CA ASP A 167 3.51 -9.60 8.19
C ASP A 167 2.10 -9.04 8.44
N PRO A 168 1.00 -9.72 8.08
CA PRO A 168 -0.35 -9.28 8.41
C PRO A 168 -0.59 -9.05 9.91
N GLU A 169 0.19 -9.68 10.81
CA GLU A 169 0.13 -9.37 12.25
C GLU A 169 0.53 -7.91 12.55
N LEU A 170 1.24 -7.25 11.64
CA LEU A 170 1.65 -5.84 11.72
C LEU A 170 0.72 -4.88 11.00
N GLU A 171 -0.39 -5.35 10.43
CA GLU A 171 -1.33 -4.53 9.65
C GLU A 171 -1.83 -3.31 10.43
N TRP A 172 -1.99 -3.44 11.75
CA TRP A 172 -2.45 -2.36 12.62
C TRP A 172 -1.59 -1.09 12.50
N LEU A 173 -0.30 -1.20 12.17
CA LEU A 173 0.59 -0.05 11.96
C LEU A 173 0.19 0.81 10.75
N GLY A 174 -0.58 0.25 9.81
CA GLY A 174 -1.08 0.92 8.61
C GLY A 174 -2.53 1.37 8.71
N THR A 175 -3.22 1.14 9.84
CA THR A 175 -4.55 1.74 10.05
C THR A 175 -4.41 3.21 10.42
N LYS A 176 -5.49 4.00 10.35
CA LYS A 176 -5.43 5.43 10.69
C LYS A 176 -5.01 5.63 12.15
N SER A 177 -5.61 4.86 13.06
CA SER A 177 -5.31 4.87 14.49
C SER A 177 -3.87 4.44 14.77
N GLY A 178 -3.42 3.33 14.19
CA GLY A 178 -2.04 2.86 14.36
C GLY A 178 -1.01 3.80 13.74
N SER A 179 -1.30 4.39 12.58
CA SER A 179 -0.45 5.42 11.96
C SER A 179 -0.25 6.60 12.90
N ARG A 180 -1.34 7.13 13.47
CA ARG A 180 -1.26 8.24 14.42
C ARG A 180 -0.45 7.89 15.66
N ARG A 181 -0.63 6.68 16.21
CA ARG A 181 0.16 6.21 17.35
C ARG A 181 1.65 6.19 17.01
N VAL A 182 2.02 5.69 15.83
CA VAL A 182 3.41 5.73 15.35
C VAL A 182 3.91 7.17 15.23
N PHE A 183 3.11 8.08 14.69
CA PHE A 183 3.51 9.49 14.55
C PHE A 183 3.74 10.15 15.91
N ALA A 184 2.86 9.92 16.87
CA ALA A 184 2.99 10.43 18.24
C ALA A 184 4.23 9.87 18.94
N ASP A 185 4.44 8.55 18.90
CA ASP A 185 5.58 7.87 19.53
C ASP A 185 6.93 8.35 18.96
N GLU A 186 6.98 8.67 17.66
CA GLU A 186 8.22 9.05 16.97
C GLU A 186 8.40 10.56 16.78
N GLY A 187 7.49 11.38 17.31
CA GLY A 187 7.56 12.84 17.18
C GLY A 187 7.50 13.31 15.72
N VAL A 188 6.63 12.68 14.93
CA VAL A 188 6.30 13.09 13.56
C VAL A 188 5.11 14.05 13.64
N PRO A 189 5.20 15.27 13.09
CA PRO A 189 4.07 16.20 13.09
C PRO A 189 2.85 15.59 12.40
N HIS A 190 1.69 15.69 13.02
CA HIS A 190 0.40 15.19 12.51
C HIS A 190 -0.72 15.98 13.17
N ALA A 191 -1.92 15.96 12.59
CA ALA A 191 -3.07 16.69 13.12
C ALA A 191 -3.47 16.18 14.52
N ARG A 192 -3.97 17.09 15.37
CA ARG A 192 -4.61 16.69 16.62
C ARG A 192 -5.87 15.92 16.29
N GLY A 193 -6.10 14.81 16.98
CA GLY A 193 -7.23 13.93 16.71
C GLY A 193 -7.36 12.81 17.73
N PHE A 194 -8.46 12.08 17.61
CA PHE A 194 -8.88 11.05 18.56
C PHE A 194 -9.36 9.80 17.81
N GLU A 195 -9.08 8.63 18.39
CA GLU A 195 -9.67 7.37 17.97
C GLU A 195 -11.15 7.34 18.40
N VAL A 196 -12.01 6.87 17.51
CA VAL A 196 -13.48 6.89 17.68
C VAL A 196 -14.09 5.60 17.14
N SER A 197 -15.15 5.13 17.79
CA SER A 197 -15.85 3.90 17.40
C SER A 197 -17.37 4.06 17.37
N SER A 198 -17.87 5.26 17.64
CA SER A 198 -19.30 5.55 17.67
C SER A 198 -19.55 7.03 17.43
N GLU A 199 -20.77 7.37 17.02
CA GLU A 199 -21.23 8.74 16.89
C GLU A 199 -21.04 9.55 18.19
N ARG A 200 -21.28 8.92 19.34
CA ARG A 200 -21.05 9.54 20.65
C ARG A 200 -19.58 9.89 20.87
N ASP A 201 -18.66 9.00 20.48
CA ASP A 201 -17.22 9.24 20.59
C ASP A 201 -16.80 10.41 19.71
N VAL A 202 -17.31 10.46 18.47
CA VAL A 202 -17.05 11.57 17.54
C VAL A 202 -17.53 12.89 18.14
N LEU A 203 -18.77 12.98 18.63
CA LEU A 203 -19.29 14.20 19.25
C LEU A 203 -18.49 14.62 20.50
N SER A 204 -17.98 13.66 21.26
CA SER A 204 -17.08 13.96 22.40
C SER A 204 -15.76 14.53 21.92
N ALA A 205 -15.15 13.88 20.93
CA ALA A 205 -13.88 14.30 20.34
C ALA A 205 -13.98 15.67 19.65
N LEU A 206 -15.08 15.99 18.97
CA LEU A 206 -15.33 17.31 18.38
C LEU A 206 -15.34 18.42 19.44
N ARG A 207 -15.97 18.19 20.60
CA ARG A 207 -15.94 19.15 21.73
C ARG A 207 -14.53 19.35 22.28
N GLU A 208 -13.71 18.31 22.25
CA GLU A 208 -12.34 18.35 22.76
C GLU A 208 -11.35 18.98 21.77
N LEU A 209 -11.54 18.77 20.46
CA LEU A 209 -10.72 19.37 19.40
C LEU A 209 -10.79 20.90 19.45
N GLN A 210 -11.98 21.47 19.67
CA GLN A 210 -12.21 22.91 19.60
C GLN A 210 -11.76 23.55 18.26
N SER A 211 -11.80 22.77 17.18
CA SER A 211 -11.51 23.21 15.81
C SER A 211 -12.82 23.47 15.05
N PRO A 212 -12.91 24.52 14.21
CA PRO A 212 -14.07 24.77 13.37
C PRO A 212 -14.23 23.74 12.24
N ALA A 213 -13.16 23.03 11.86
CA ALA A 213 -13.15 22.05 10.79
C ALA A 213 -12.52 20.75 11.27
N ALA A 214 -13.20 19.64 10.99
CA ALA A 214 -12.73 18.30 11.32
C ALA A 214 -12.98 17.34 10.15
N ILE A 215 -12.21 16.27 10.14
CA ILE A 215 -12.34 15.17 9.20
C ILE A 215 -12.46 13.87 9.97
N LEU A 216 -13.48 13.09 9.66
CA LEU A 216 -13.70 11.74 10.15
C LEU A 216 -13.17 10.75 9.11
N LYS A 217 -12.42 9.74 9.56
CA LYS A 217 -11.82 8.73 8.66
C LYS A 217 -12.03 7.34 9.23
N LEU A 218 -12.56 6.43 8.42
CA LEU A 218 -12.62 5.00 8.76
C LEU A 218 -11.21 4.43 8.89
N ASP A 219 -10.99 3.56 9.88
CA ASP A 219 -9.64 3.13 10.27
C ASP A 219 -8.90 2.37 9.16
N ARG A 220 -9.65 1.69 8.29
CA ARG A 220 -9.14 0.87 7.17
C ARG A 220 -9.51 1.44 5.78
N GLY A 221 -10.03 2.66 5.74
CA GLY A 221 -10.42 3.31 4.47
C GLY A 221 -9.23 3.53 3.54
N VAL A 222 -9.45 3.34 2.23
CA VAL A 222 -8.43 3.48 1.17
C VAL A 222 -8.79 4.55 0.15
N SER A 223 -7.78 5.14 -0.50
CA SER A 223 -7.95 6.09 -1.62
C SER A 223 -8.81 7.32 -1.32
N GLY A 224 -8.92 7.70 -0.05
CA GLY A 224 -9.77 8.81 0.41
C GLY A 224 -11.24 8.45 0.61
N LEU A 225 -11.71 7.29 0.15
CA LEU A 225 -13.14 6.92 0.15
C LEU A 225 -13.72 6.70 1.56
N GLY A 226 -12.87 6.45 2.56
CA GLY A 226 -13.28 6.36 3.96
C GLY A 226 -13.31 7.70 4.70
N ASN A 227 -13.06 8.82 4.02
CA ASN A 227 -13.02 10.15 4.62
C ASN A 227 -14.39 10.84 4.54
N ALA A 228 -14.74 11.59 5.57
CA ALA A 228 -15.90 12.45 5.62
C ALA A 228 -15.53 13.79 6.24
N LEU A 229 -15.90 14.90 5.60
CA LEU A 229 -15.84 16.21 6.24
C LEU A 229 -16.95 16.32 7.28
N VAL A 230 -16.67 17.01 8.38
CA VAL A 230 -17.63 17.20 9.47
C VAL A 230 -17.95 18.68 9.62
N ASP A 231 -19.22 19.05 9.45
CA ASP A 231 -19.73 20.34 9.92
C ASP A 231 -19.79 20.29 11.46
N VAL A 232 -18.73 20.78 12.10
CA VAL A 232 -18.57 20.74 13.56
C VAL A 232 -19.68 21.53 14.26
N ALA A 233 -20.08 22.68 13.71
CA ALA A 233 -21.09 23.51 14.33
C ALA A 233 -22.47 22.85 14.26
N GLY A 234 -22.84 22.31 13.09
CA GLY A 234 -24.07 21.54 12.90
C GLY A 234 -24.10 20.30 13.79
N ALA A 235 -23.04 19.49 13.77
CA ALA A 235 -22.95 18.26 14.56
C ALA A 235 -23.13 18.51 16.07
N LEU A 236 -22.50 19.55 16.61
CA LEU A 236 -22.59 19.89 18.03
C LEU A 236 -23.92 20.52 18.42
N ALA A 237 -24.55 21.29 17.52
CA ALA A 237 -25.85 21.91 17.76
C ALA A 237 -26.98 20.87 17.78
N ASP A 238 -26.98 19.95 16.83
CA ASP A 238 -28.01 18.91 16.70
C ASP A 238 -27.71 17.70 17.60
N GLY A 239 -26.46 17.53 18.02
CA GLY A 239 -26.01 16.38 18.78
C GLY A 239 -26.05 15.08 17.98
N ALA A 240 -25.92 15.17 16.66
CA ALA A 240 -25.97 14.05 15.72
C ALA A 240 -25.06 14.29 14.50
N LEU A 241 -24.62 13.23 13.84
CA LEU A 241 -23.74 13.27 12.66
C LEU A 241 -24.49 13.13 11.32
N ALA A 242 -25.68 12.52 11.32
CA ALA A 242 -26.37 12.14 10.08
C ALA A 242 -26.56 13.30 9.07
N GLY A 243 -26.76 14.53 9.56
CA GLY A 243 -26.90 15.75 8.75
C GLY A 243 -25.64 16.60 8.63
N ALA A 244 -24.53 16.21 9.27
CA ALA A 244 -23.31 17.00 9.40
C ALA A 244 -22.09 16.33 8.72
N LEU A 245 -22.29 15.21 8.03
CA LEU A 245 -21.23 14.50 7.30
C LEU A 245 -21.34 14.71 5.79
N GLU A 246 -20.23 15.09 5.18
CA GLU A 246 -20.06 15.10 3.72
C GLU A 246 -19.04 14.01 3.34
N LEU A 247 -19.55 12.90 2.81
CA LEU A 247 -18.73 11.72 2.47
C LEU A 247 -17.93 11.97 1.18
N GLU A 248 -16.66 11.55 1.14
CA GLU A 248 -15.87 11.59 -0.09
C GLU A 248 -16.36 10.55 -1.11
N ASP A 249 -16.78 9.38 -0.65
CA ASP A 249 -17.46 8.39 -1.49
C ASP A 249 -18.91 8.81 -1.72
N THR A 250 -19.19 9.34 -2.93
CA THR A 250 -20.52 9.81 -3.32
C THR A 250 -21.54 8.69 -3.53
N GLU A 251 -21.10 7.43 -3.60
CA GLU A 251 -21.98 6.27 -3.70
C GLU A 251 -22.35 5.68 -2.33
N ALA A 252 -21.64 6.08 -1.26
CA ALA A 252 -21.90 5.63 0.10
C ALA A 252 -23.07 6.38 0.74
N VAL A 253 -23.74 5.71 1.68
CA VAL A 253 -24.81 6.28 2.51
C VAL A 253 -24.26 6.54 3.91
N VAL A 254 -24.68 7.65 4.53
CA VAL A 254 -24.19 8.06 5.87
C VAL A 254 -24.46 7.00 6.93
N ASP A 255 -25.62 6.35 6.91
CA ASP A 255 -25.95 5.28 7.86
C ASP A 255 -24.97 4.10 7.72
N ASP A 256 -24.71 3.65 6.48
CA ASP A 256 -23.74 2.58 6.21
C ASP A 256 -22.31 2.98 6.61
N TYR A 257 -21.96 4.25 6.45
CA TYR A 257 -20.68 4.80 6.89
C TYR A 257 -20.53 4.75 8.42
N LEU A 258 -21.59 5.11 9.16
CA LEU A 258 -21.60 5.06 10.63
C LEU A 258 -21.62 3.62 11.15
N ASP A 259 -22.28 2.70 10.46
CA ASP A 259 -22.23 1.26 10.75
C ASP A 259 -20.81 0.72 10.52
N ALA A 260 -20.16 1.12 9.42
CA ALA A 260 -18.76 0.76 9.16
C ALA A 260 -17.82 1.34 10.24
N LEU A 261 -18.05 2.57 10.71
CA LEU A 261 -17.32 3.15 11.84
C LEU A 261 -17.53 2.36 13.13
N ALA A 262 -18.76 1.91 13.41
CA ALA A 262 -19.06 1.12 14.60
C ALA A 262 -18.40 -0.25 14.60
N VAL A 263 -18.20 -0.85 13.42
CA VAL A 263 -17.55 -2.15 13.25
C VAL A 263 -16.03 -2.03 13.24
N GLY A 264 -15.49 -1.09 12.46
CA GLY A 264 -14.05 -0.99 12.16
C GLY A 264 -13.30 0.07 12.95
N GLY A 265 -14.01 0.97 13.62
CA GLY A 265 -13.43 2.16 14.23
C GLY A 265 -12.95 3.19 13.19
N GLY A 266 -12.39 4.27 13.70
CA GLY A 266 -11.84 5.34 12.89
C GLY A 266 -11.15 6.40 13.74
N ILE A 267 -10.82 7.51 13.10
CA ILE A 267 -10.27 8.69 13.75
C ILE A 267 -11.07 9.92 13.37
N VAL A 268 -11.16 10.88 14.28
CA VAL A 268 -11.54 12.25 13.95
C VAL A 268 -10.38 13.17 14.27
N GLU A 269 -10.01 14.04 13.34
CA GLU A 269 -8.88 14.94 13.50
C GLU A 269 -9.18 16.33 12.93
N GLU A 270 -8.37 17.30 13.35
CA GLU A 270 -8.41 18.66 12.80
C GLU A 270 -8.12 18.61 11.30
N ARG A 271 -8.92 19.36 10.54
CA ARG A 271 -8.62 19.56 9.13
C ARG A 271 -7.50 20.59 9.03
N ILE A 272 -6.34 20.14 8.55
CA ILE A 272 -5.23 21.06 8.23
C ILE A 272 -5.62 21.87 6.99
N GLU A 273 -5.53 23.18 7.10
CA GLU A 273 -5.90 24.15 6.06
C GLU A 273 -4.77 25.16 5.83
N GLY A 274 -4.74 25.78 4.65
CA GLY A 274 -3.78 26.83 4.31
C GLY A 274 -3.96 27.30 2.86
N GLU A 275 -3.59 28.55 2.58
CA GLU A 275 -3.67 29.12 1.22
C GLU A 275 -2.77 28.37 0.23
N ASP A 276 -1.59 27.92 0.69
CA ASP A 276 -0.66 27.11 -0.08
C ASP A 276 -0.59 25.70 0.52
N PHE A 277 -1.48 24.83 0.04
CA PHE A 277 -1.68 23.46 0.51
C PHE A 277 -1.24 22.45 -0.56
N ARG A 278 -0.48 21.43 -0.16
CA ARG A 278 -0.03 20.31 -1.01
C ARG A 278 -0.24 18.99 -0.30
N SER A 279 -0.38 17.91 -1.06
CA SER A 279 -0.52 16.54 -0.53
C SER A 279 0.63 15.65 -1.00
N PRO A 280 1.86 15.84 -0.51
CA PRO A 280 2.97 15.00 -0.90
C PRO A 280 2.96 13.63 -0.20
N SER A 281 3.79 12.72 -0.69
CA SER A 281 4.01 11.41 -0.09
C SER A 281 5.45 10.94 -0.31
N ALA A 282 5.96 10.16 0.63
CA ALA A 282 7.28 9.55 0.57
C ALA A 282 7.14 8.02 0.50
N GLN A 283 7.69 7.40 -0.55
CA GLN A 283 7.75 5.94 -0.65
C GLN A 283 9.02 5.42 0.00
N LEU A 284 8.87 4.37 0.81
CA LEU A 284 9.96 3.70 1.50
C LEU A 284 10.06 2.24 1.11
N ARG A 285 11.24 1.68 1.38
CA ARG A 285 11.48 0.24 1.37
C ARG A 285 12.23 -0.15 2.63
N ILE A 286 11.75 -1.21 3.28
CA ILE A 286 12.38 -1.82 4.44
C ILE A 286 12.90 -3.19 4.03
N SER A 287 14.19 -3.43 4.25
CA SER A 287 14.79 -4.73 3.97
C SER A 287 14.47 -5.74 5.08
N PRO A 288 14.57 -7.04 4.80
CA PRO A 288 14.63 -8.09 5.82
C PRO A 288 15.74 -7.88 6.87
N SER A 289 16.80 -7.13 6.55
CA SER A 289 17.86 -6.75 7.48
C SER A 289 17.58 -5.46 8.26
N GLY A 290 16.39 -4.86 8.12
CA GLY A 290 15.99 -3.63 8.83
C GLY A 290 16.56 -2.34 8.24
N GLN A 291 17.16 -2.39 7.04
CA GLN A 291 17.59 -1.18 6.33
C GLN A 291 16.39 -0.44 5.76
N VAL A 292 16.31 0.86 6.03
CA VAL A 292 15.26 1.75 5.54
C VAL A 292 15.82 2.61 4.43
N GLU A 293 15.12 2.63 3.30
CA GLU A 293 15.47 3.44 2.14
C GLU A 293 14.29 4.30 1.71
N ILE A 294 14.51 5.60 1.48
CA ILE A 294 13.58 6.44 0.73
C ILE A 294 13.75 6.14 -0.75
N LEU A 295 12.68 5.66 -1.39
CA LEU A 295 12.67 5.35 -2.81
C LEU A 295 12.39 6.60 -3.65
N SER A 296 11.43 7.42 -3.20
CA SER A 296 10.96 8.60 -3.91
C SER A 296 10.14 9.50 -3.00
N THR A 297 10.00 10.76 -3.40
CA THR A 297 8.96 11.68 -2.94
C THR A 297 8.15 12.12 -4.15
N HIS A 298 6.86 12.41 -3.95
CA HIS A 298 5.97 12.88 -5.01
C HIS A 298 4.82 13.70 -4.47
N ASP A 299 4.20 14.48 -5.35
CA ASP A 299 2.94 15.17 -5.09
C ASP A 299 1.76 14.37 -5.60
N GLN A 300 0.74 14.19 -4.77
CA GLN A 300 -0.49 13.54 -5.18
C GLN A 300 -1.35 14.50 -6.02
N VAL A 301 -1.99 13.95 -7.05
CA VAL A 301 -3.04 14.61 -7.82
C VAL A 301 -4.35 14.08 -7.28
N LEU A 302 -5.06 14.93 -6.54
CA LEU A 302 -6.32 14.59 -5.88
C LEU A 302 -7.50 15.24 -6.61
N GLY A 303 -8.65 14.58 -6.54
CA GLY A 303 -9.94 15.05 -7.04
C GLY A 303 -11.06 14.52 -6.16
N GLY A 304 -12.23 14.26 -6.74
CA GLY A 304 -13.43 13.92 -5.97
C GLY A 304 -14.15 15.16 -5.42
N PRO A 305 -15.28 14.98 -4.72
CA PRO A 305 -16.13 16.10 -4.28
C PRO A 305 -15.39 17.06 -3.34
N HIS A 306 -14.49 16.56 -2.49
CA HIS A 306 -13.74 17.38 -1.54
C HIS A 306 -12.23 17.38 -1.78
N GLY A 307 -11.78 16.89 -2.94
CA GLY A 307 -10.36 16.90 -3.30
C GLY A 307 -9.53 15.87 -2.52
N GLN A 308 -10.10 14.73 -2.13
CA GLN A 308 -9.41 13.70 -1.33
C GLN A 308 -9.25 12.37 -2.07
N THR A 309 -9.90 12.22 -3.23
CA THR A 309 -9.82 11.01 -4.04
C THR A 309 -8.54 11.00 -4.87
N TYR A 310 -7.73 9.96 -4.76
CA TYR A 310 -6.46 9.84 -5.50
C TYR A 310 -6.69 9.58 -6.99
N PHE A 311 -6.17 10.45 -7.87
CA PHE A 311 -6.20 10.29 -9.33
C PHE A 311 -4.84 9.94 -9.94
N GLY A 312 -3.74 10.37 -9.31
CA GLY A 312 -2.39 10.19 -9.84
C GLY A 312 -1.33 10.90 -9.02
N CYS A 313 -0.12 11.05 -9.56
CA CYS A 313 0.99 11.69 -8.86
C CYS A 313 1.98 12.35 -9.83
N ARG A 314 2.79 13.28 -9.30
CA ARG A 314 3.90 13.92 -9.99
C ARG A 314 5.21 13.66 -9.24
N PHE A 315 6.21 13.13 -9.94
CA PHE A 315 7.55 12.87 -9.40
C PHE A 315 8.57 13.88 -9.97
N PRO A 316 9.58 14.29 -9.19
CA PRO A 316 9.62 14.21 -7.73
C PRO A 316 8.67 15.25 -7.08
N ALA A 317 8.50 15.21 -5.76
CA ALA A 317 7.85 16.28 -5.01
C ALA A 317 8.64 17.60 -5.11
N ASP A 318 7.98 18.73 -4.86
CA ASP A 318 8.63 20.05 -4.87
C ASP A 318 9.84 20.10 -3.90
N PRO A 319 11.03 20.54 -4.36
CA PRO A 319 12.21 20.68 -3.51
C PRO A 319 12.02 21.56 -2.26
N ALA A 320 11.02 22.43 -2.25
CA ALA A 320 10.72 23.31 -1.11
C ALA A 320 10.25 22.55 0.14
N TYR A 321 9.67 21.35 0.00
CA TYR A 321 9.26 20.52 1.14
C TYR A 321 9.69 19.05 1.07
N ALA A 322 10.15 18.57 -0.09
CA ALA A 322 10.62 17.19 -0.26
C ALA A 322 11.67 16.74 0.79
N PRO A 323 12.66 17.55 1.21
CA PRO A 323 13.61 17.15 2.24
C PRO A 323 12.95 16.96 3.62
N GLN A 324 11.97 17.80 3.97
CA GLN A 324 11.32 17.77 5.28
C GLN A 324 10.45 16.50 5.41
N ILE A 325 9.63 16.21 4.40
CA ILE A 325 8.82 14.97 4.40
C ILE A 325 9.71 13.72 4.38
N ALA A 326 10.87 13.75 3.73
CA ALA A 326 11.79 12.62 3.71
C ALA A 326 12.40 12.35 5.10
N VAL A 327 12.73 13.40 5.85
CA VAL A 327 13.22 13.28 7.24
C VAL A 327 12.15 12.67 8.14
N GLU A 328 10.90 13.16 8.04
CA GLU A 328 9.78 12.63 8.82
C GLU A 328 9.45 11.18 8.45
N ALA A 329 9.41 10.87 7.15
CA ALA A 329 9.21 9.52 6.66
C ALA A 329 10.30 8.54 7.15
N LEU A 330 11.56 8.98 7.26
CA LEU A 330 12.64 8.16 7.81
C LEU A 330 12.43 7.80 9.28
N LYS A 331 11.83 8.67 10.10
CA LYS A 331 11.47 8.34 11.49
C LYS A 331 10.46 7.19 11.51
N VAL A 332 9.40 7.33 10.72
CA VAL A 332 8.36 6.29 10.56
C VAL A 332 8.99 4.98 10.06
N GLY A 333 9.78 5.02 8.99
CA GLY A 333 10.43 3.84 8.42
C GLY A 333 11.33 3.12 9.43
N ARG A 334 12.07 3.84 10.27
CA ARG A 334 12.88 3.25 11.36
C ARG A 334 12.00 2.58 12.41
N ARG A 335 10.86 3.18 12.78
CA ARG A 335 9.90 2.54 13.69
C ARG A 335 9.34 1.26 13.09
N LEU A 336 8.85 1.30 11.85
CA LEU A 336 8.34 0.12 11.14
C LEU A 336 9.40 -0.99 11.04
N ALA A 337 10.67 -0.64 10.82
CA ALA A 337 11.77 -1.61 10.81
C ALA A 337 12.01 -2.25 12.19
N ARG A 338 11.86 -1.50 13.29
CA ARG A 338 11.94 -2.06 14.67
C ARG A 338 10.81 -3.05 14.95
N GLU A 339 9.62 -2.81 14.40
CA GLU A 339 8.48 -3.74 14.47
C GLU A 339 8.65 -4.97 13.55
N GLY A 340 9.62 -4.95 12.65
CA GLY A 340 9.93 -6.06 11.74
C GLY A 340 9.20 -6.02 10.40
N VAL A 341 8.65 -4.87 10.00
CA VAL A 341 8.04 -4.68 8.68
C VAL A 341 9.08 -4.92 7.57
N ILE A 342 8.68 -5.63 6.51
CA ILE A 342 9.49 -5.90 5.32
C ILE A 342 8.74 -5.39 4.08
N GLY A 343 9.48 -4.89 3.09
CA GLY A 343 8.91 -4.54 1.79
C GLY A 343 8.60 -3.06 1.65
N ARG A 344 7.61 -2.75 0.82
CA ARG A 344 7.24 -1.38 0.47
C ARG A 344 6.24 -0.81 1.48
N CYS A 345 6.43 0.45 1.81
CA CYS A 345 5.44 1.27 2.48
C CYS A 345 5.51 2.71 1.97
N ALA A 346 4.52 3.52 2.30
CA ALA A 346 4.53 4.96 2.05
C ALA A 346 4.01 5.72 3.28
N VAL A 347 4.43 6.97 3.42
CA VAL A 347 3.86 7.90 4.39
C VAL A 347 3.32 9.09 3.61
N ASP A 348 2.03 9.34 3.76
CA ASP A 348 1.34 10.45 3.11
C ASP A 348 1.35 11.66 4.04
N PHE A 349 1.51 12.84 3.45
CA PHE A 349 1.59 14.10 4.17
C PHE A 349 0.64 15.12 3.55
N VAL A 350 0.20 16.07 4.36
CA VAL A 350 -0.17 17.40 3.88
C VAL A 350 1.00 18.33 4.18
N ALA A 351 1.33 19.22 3.25
CA ALA A 351 2.29 20.30 3.47
C ALA A 351 1.56 21.61 3.29
N VAL A 352 1.62 22.47 4.31
CA VAL A 352 1.03 23.81 4.26
C VAL A 352 2.11 24.85 4.47
N ARG A 353 2.01 25.99 3.77
CA ARG A 353 2.90 27.12 4.02
C ARG A 353 2.36 27.98 5.16
N GLN A 354 3.11 28.07 6.27
CA GLN A 354 2.80 28.93 7.40
C GLN A 354 3.97 29.86 7.68
N ASN A 355 3.70 31.17 7.86
CA ASN A 355 4.72 32.19 8.14
C ASN A 355 5.89 32.21 7.13
N GLY A 356 5.67 31.75 5.90
CA GLY A 356 6.67 31.68 4.83
C GLY A 356 7.36 30.32 4.69
N ASP A 357 7.26 29.44 5.68
CA ASP A 357 7.89 28.12 5.70
C ASP A 357 6.90 26.99 5.42
N TRP A 358 7.38 25.88 4.86
CA TRP A 358 6.57 24.68 4.67
C TRP A 358 6.59 23.81 5.90
N GLU A 359 5.40 23.42 6.35
CA GLU A 359 5.20 22.53 7.49
C GLU A 359 4.49 21.26 7.01
N PRO A 360 5.17 20.09 7.07
CA PRO A 360 4.56 18.82 6.74
C PRO A 360 3.85 18.22 7.96
N TYR A 361 2.66 17.67 7.74
CA TYR A 361 1.87 16.91 8.71
C TYR A 361 1.57 15.55 8.11
N ALA A 362 1.99 14.47 8.78
CA ALA A 362 1.71 13.11 8.36
C ALA A 362 0.22 12.78 8.50
N ILE A 363 -0.31 12.07 7.50
CA ILE A 363 -1.73 11.70 7.38
C ILE A 363 -1.92 10.22 7.69
N GLU A 364 -1.16 9.35 7.03
CA GLU A 364 -1.33 7.90 7.12
C GLU A 364 -0.07 7.14 6.67
N ILE A 365 0.05 5.90 7.15
CA ILE A 365 1.05 4.92 6.72
C ILE A 365 0.36 3.90 5.83
N ASN A 366 0.88 3.70 4.63
CA ASN A 366 0.42 2.67 3.71
C ASN A 366 1.41 1.50 3.68
N LEU A 367 1.09 0.37 4.33
CA LEU A 367 1.95 -0.83 4.41
C LEU A 367 1.83 -1.77 3.20
N ARG A 368 1.94 -1.23 1.99
CA ARG A 368 1.80 -1.97 0.74
C ARG A 368 2.37 -1.21 -0.44
N CYS A 369 2.29 -1.81 -1.62
CA CYS A 369 2.41 -1.06 -2.85
C CYS A 369 1.16 -0.18 -3.04
N GLY A 370 1.35 1.10 -3.36
CA GLY A 370 0.27 2.03 -3.69
C GLY A 370 0.15 2.28 -5.19
N GLY A 371 -0.87 3.03 -5.62
CA GLY A 371 -1.06 3.45 -7.02
C GLY A 371 0.12 4.24 -7.61
N THR A 372 0.97 4.79 -6.74
CA THR A 372 2.19 5.56 -7.05
C THR A 372 3.40 4.64 -7.32
N THR A 373 3.29 3.34 -7.03
CA THR A 373 4.36 2.35 -7.23
C THR A 373 4.64 2.14 -8.72
N HIS A 374 3.58 2.01 -9.52
CA HIS A 374 3.68 1.78 -10.96
C HIS A 374 4.31 2.95 -11.70
N PRO A 375 3.84 4.21 -11.57
CA PRO A 375 4.44 5.35 -12.29
C PRO A 375 5.88 5.64 -11.87
N PHE A 376 6.30 5.31 -10.64
CA PHE A 376 7.70 5.41 -10.24
C PHE A 376 8.61 4.37 -10.93
N MET A 377 8.07 3.19 -11.22
CA MET A 377 8.80 2.09 -11.86
C MET A 377 8.75 2.13 -13.39
N ALA A 378 7.84 2.92 -13.95
CA ALA A 378 7.56 3.01 -15.37
C ALA A 378 8.64 3.77 -16.15
#